data_AF-A0A927RIH3-F1
#
_entry.id   AF-A0A927RIH3-F1
#
_cell.length_a   1.000
_cell.length_b   1.000
_cell.length_c   1.000
_cell.angle_alpha   90.00
_cell.angle_beta   90.00
_cell.angle_gamma   90.00
#
_symmetry.space_group_name_H-M   'P 1'
#
loop_
_entity.id
_entity.type
_entity.pdbx_description
1 polymer ?
#
loop_
_entity_poly.entity_id
_entity_poly.type
_entity_poly.pdbx_seq_one_letter_code
_entity_poly.pdbx_strand_id
1 'polypeptide(L)' 'MNNPLILIVEDDAPIRNLITTTLKAREYKYLTAQNG' A
#
# COMPACT_ATOMS: atom_id res chain seq x y z
N MET A 1 -15.16 8.39 11.43
CA MET A 1 -14.22 8.91 10.42
C MET A 1 -13.89 7.79 9.45
N ASN A 2 -14.03 8.02 8.14
CA ASN A 2 -13.66 7.01 7.14
C ASN A 2 -12.13 6.84 7.15
N ASN A 3 -11.67 5.64 7.49
CA ASN A 3 -10.28 5.24 7.28
C ASN A 3 -10.25 4.45 5.97
N PRO A 4 -9.96 5.10 4.82
CA PRO A 4 -10.05 4.45 3.51
C PRO A 4 -9.06 3.30 3.43
N LEU A 5 -9.54 2.16 2.93
CA LEU A 5 -8.69 1.01 2.62
C LEU A 5 -8.08 1.23 1.23
N ILE A 6 -6.75 1.27 1.16
CA ILE A 6 -6.00 1.54 -0.08
C ILE A 6 -5.53 0.20 -0.69
N LEU A 7 -5.88 -0.09 -1.93
CA LEU A 7 -5.30 -1.23 -2.67
C LEU A 7 -4.09 -0.75 -3.47
N ILE A 8 -2.93 -1.36 -3.22
CA ILE A 8 -1.72 -1.17 -4.00
C ILE A 8 -1.59 -2.37 -4.93
N VAL A 9 -1.48 -2.13 -6.24
CA VAL A 9 -1.12 -3.15 -7.22
C VAL A 9 0.20 -2.73 -7.83
N GLU A 10 1.28 -3.39 -7.41
CA GLU A 10 2.62 -3.15 -7.96
C GLU A 10 3.43 -4.43 -8.03
N ASP A 11 4.06 -4.67 -9.18
CA ASP A 11 4.83 -5.88 -9.47
C ASP A 11 6.25 -5.80 -8.89
N ASP A 12 6.89 -4.63 -8.99
CA ASP A 12 8.22 -4.37 -8.45
C ASP A 12 8.21 -4.30 -6.90
N ALA A 13 8.98 -5.20 -6.27
CA ALA A 13 9.04 -5.31 -4.82
C ALA A 13 9.67 -4.08 -4.13
N PRO A 14 10.80 -3.51 -4.60
CA PRO A 14 11.32 -2.25 -4.09
C PRO A 14 10.29 -1.10 -4.08
N ILE A 15 9.57 -0.90 -5.18
CA ILE A 15 8.56 0.16 -5.32
C ILE A 15 7.38 -0.08 -4.37
N ARG A 16 6.85 -1.31 -4.33
CA ARG A 16 5.77 -1.68 -3.41
C ARG A 16 6.18 -1.47 -1.94
N ASN A 17 7.42 -1.78 -1.58
CA ASN A 17 7.95 -1.58 -0.22
C ASN A 17 8.07 -0.09 0.13
N LEU A 18 8.46 0.76 -0.83
CA LEU A 18 8.48 2.22 -0.64
C LEU A 18 7.07 2.75 -0.34
N ILE A 19 6.08 2.37 -1.16
CA ILE A 19 4.69 2.82 -1.01
C ILE A 19 4.10 2.36 0.33
N THR A 20 4.23 1.07 0.65
CA THR A 20 3.70 0.50 1.90
C THR A 20 4.36 1.12 3.15
N THR A 21 5.65 1.44 3.08
CA THR A 21 6.36 2.13 4.18
C THR A 21 5.77 3.53 4.43
N THR A 22 5.49 4.30 3.38
CA THR A 22 4.85 5.62 3.50
C THR A 22 3.42 5.51 4.05
N LEU A 23 2.62 4.54 3.58
CA LEU A 23 1.26 4.33 4.08
C LEU A 23 1.24 3.92 5.55
N LYS A 24 2.17 3.04 5.94
CA LYS A 24 2.33 2.61 7.33
C LYS A 24 2.73 3.77 8.25
N ALA A 25 3.67 4.62 7.82
CA ALA A 25 4.10 5.80 8.59
C ALA A 25 2.96 6.81 8.83
N ARG A 26 1.93 6.80 7.98
CA ARG A 26 0.73 7.64 8.09
C ARG A 26 -0.48 6.89 8.64
N GLU A 27 -0.27 5.67 9.14
CA GLU A 27 -1.31 4.81 9.73
C GLU A 27 -2.50 4.53 8.80
N TYR A 28 -2.27 4.54 7.48
CA TYR A 28 -3.29 4.14 6.51
C TYR A 28 -3.46 2.63 6.49
N LYS A 29 -4.71 2.19 6.32
CA LYS A 29 -5.01 0.78 6.02
C LYS A 29 -4.78 0.51 4.55
N TYR A 30 -4.07 -0.57 4.24
CA TYR A 30 -3.80 -0.95 2.86
C TYR A 30 -3.78 -2.46 2.64
N LEU A 31 -4.00 -2.86 1.39
CA LEU A 31 -3.78 -4.20 0.85
C LEU A 31 -2.78 -4.11 -0.29
N THR A 32 -2.07 -5.20 -0.55
CA THR A 32 -1.13 -5.30 -1.67
C THR A 32 -1.51 -6.46 -2.57
N ALA A 33 -1.48 -6.23 -3.87
CA ALA A 33 -1.47 -7.26 -4.90
C ALA A 33 -0.23 -7.08 -5.77
N GLN A 34 0.33 -8.17 -6.27
CA GLN A 34 1.46 -8.12 -7.20
C GLN A 34 0.98 -7.92 -8.64
N ASN A 35 -0.25 -8.35 -8.93
CA ASN A 35 -0.88 -8.35 -10.23
C ASN A 35 -2.41 -8.22 -10.07
N GLY A 36 -3.09 -7.84 -11.15
CA GLY A 36 -4.55 -7.79 -11.25
C GLY A 36 -5.16 -9.13 -11.62
#